data_AF-A0A819W7C8-F1
#
_entry.id   AF-A0A819W7C8-F1
#
_cell.length_a   1.000
_cell.length_b   1.000
_cell.length_c   1.000
_cell.angle_alpha   90.00
_cell.angle_beta   90.00
_cell.angle_gamma   90.00
#
_symmetry.space_group_name_H-M   'P 1'
#
loop_
_entity.id
_entity.type
_entity.pdbx_description
1 polymer ?
#
loop_
_entity_poly.entity_id
_entity_poly.type
_entity_poly.pdbx_seq_one_letter_code
_entity_poly.pdbx_strand_id
1 'polypeptide(L)'
;VSFFKRTNETVYNIWNTTAGGSSIYAVSGYYSGNYYPTGSAQVAFDGNLTSRACNYGACNYSFGALACGEKTGFYLTMNGGPKVLVAFYMSSGFEPTSRVRDPMTITIEGSNLNGSTLILGSSWTLIYNGSAGFIVNPGRAAWGTLQLIPNPLIAFASYRLLVTSKQGSDTCSSYGEVLFVVR
;
A
#
# COMPACT_ATOMS: atom_id res chain seq x y z
N VAL A 1 -0.67 -22.88 -0.38
CA VAL A 1 -0.52 -21.44 -0.71
C VAL A 1 -1.81 -20.78 -0.29
N SER A 2 -1.73 -19.81 0.62
CA SER A 2 -2.90 -19.10 1.14
C SER A 2 -2.95 -17.71 0.56
N PHE A 3 -4.16 -17.24 0.24
CA PHE A 3 -4.41 -15.93 -0.31
C PHE A 3 -4.98 -15.03 0.78
N PHE A 4 -4.37 -13.87 0.97
CA PHE A 4 -4.84 -12.85 1.90
C PHE A 4 -5.52 -11.73 1.10
N LYS A 5 -6.84 -11.89 0.89
CA LYS A 5 -7.67 -11.01 0.05
C LYS A 5 -8.68 -10.18 0.85
N ARG A 6 -9.09 -10.68 2.01
CA ARG A 6 -10.09 -10.06 2.88
C ARG A 6 -9.66 -10.26 4.31
N THR A 7 -9.51 -9.16 5.04
CA THR A 7 -8.91 -9.15 6.37
C THR A 7 -9.87 -8.56 7.39
N ASN A 8 -9.95 -9.22 8.55
CA ASN A 8 -10.50 -8.63 9.77
C ASN A 8 -9.41 -7.91 10.58
N GLU A 9 -8.15 -8.00 10.14
CA GLU A 9 -7.05 -7.19 10.61
C GLU A 9 -7.33 -5.71 10.32
N THR A 10 -6.94 -4.89 11.30
CA THR A 10 -6.90 -3.45 11.14
C THR A 10 -5.73 -3.07 10.26
N VAL A 11 -6.01 -2.34 9.18
CA VAL A 11 -5.02 -1.78 8.27
C VAL A 11 -4.82 -0.30 8.61
N TYR A 12 -3.59 0.07 8.94
CA TYR A 12 -3.25 1.42 9.35
C TYR A 12 -2.64 2.20 8.18
N ASN A 13 -3.29 3.29 7.78
CA ASN A 13 -2.69 4.23 6.84
C ASN A 13 -1.51 4.95 7.48
N ILE A 14 -0.43 5.07 6.71
CA ILE A 14 0.78 5.79 7.13
C ILE A 14 1.29 6.71 6.03
N TRP A 15 2.09 7.70 6.43
CA TRP A 15 2.72 8.65 5.54
C TRP A 15 4.05 9.18 6.10
N ASN A 16 4.69 10.04 5.32
CA ASN A 16 5.97 10.68 5.59
C ASN A 16 7.09 9.68 5.87
N THR A 17 7.18 8.63 5.06
CA THR A 17 8.14 7.55 5.29
C THR A 17 8.66 6.93 4.02
N THR A 18 9.81 6.28 4.15
CA THR A 18 10.49 5.50 3.11
C THR A 18 10.93 4.18 3.73
N ALA A 19 11.41 3.23 2.92
CA ALA A 19 11.97 1.99 3.45
C ALA A 19 13.04 2.26 4.53
N GLY A 20 12.96 1.55 5.65
CA GLY A 20 13.77 1.73 6.86
C GLY A 20 13.46 2.99 7.69
N GLY A 21 12.56 3.86 7.22
CA GLY A 21 12.20 5.11 7.88
C GLY A 21 11.04 4.99 8.85
N SER A 22 11.02 5.83 9.88
CA SER A 22 9.85 6.00 10.75
C SER A 22 8.71 6.64 9.97
N SER A 23 7.48 6.38 10.41
CA SER A 23 6.26 6.84 9.75
C SER A 23 5.39 7.68 10.68
N ILE A 24 4.34 8.26 10.12
CA ILE A 24 3.29 8.96 10.87
C ILE A 24 1.96 8.34 10.45
N TYR A 25 1.03 8.17 11.38
CA TYR A 25 -0.33 7.77 11.02
C TYR A 25 -0.95 8.83 10.11
N ALA A 26 -1.53 8.38 9.00
CA ALA A 26 -2.39 9.23 8.20
C ALA A 26 -3.81 9.16 8.76
N VAL A 27 -4.52 10.28 8.73
CA VAL A 27 -5.90 10.38 9.23
C VAL A 27 -6.86 10.73 8.09
N SER A 28 -8.15 10.50 8.29
CA SER A 28 -9.17 10.89 7.33
C SER A 28 -9.22 12.42 7.19
N GLY A 29 -9.22 12.94 5.96
CA GLY A 29 -9.33 14.37 5.72
C GLY A 29 -8.98 14.75 4.28
N TYR A 30 -8.61 16.01 4.09
CA TYR A 30 -8.33 16.60 2.77
C TYR A 30 -6.97 17.31 2.68
N TYR A 31 -6.16 17.23 3.75
CA TYR A 31 -4.89 17.93 3.87
C TYR A 31 -3.67 16.99 3.75
N SER A 32 -2.48 17.57 3.86
CA SER A 32 -1.22 16.83 3.97
C SER A 32 -1.26 15.85 5.13
N GLY A 33 -0.77 14.64 4.88
CA GLY A 33 -0.84 13.52 5.80
C GLY A 33 -2.22 12.92 5.98
N ASN A 34 -3.18 13.24 5.11
CA ASN A 34 -4.49 12.61 5.12
C ASN A 34 -4.67 11.57 4.02
N TYR A 35 -5.65 10.70 4.23
CA TYR A 35 -6.28 9.92 3.17
C TYR A 35 -7.69 10.46 2.91
N TYR A 36 -8.19 10.28 1.68
CA TYR A 36 -9.56 10.66 1.31
C TYR A 36 -10.57 10.01 2.26
N PRO A 37 -11.63 10.70 2.75
CA PRO A 37 -12.43 10.19 3.86
C PRO A 37 -13.03 8.79 3.69
N THR A 38 -13.34 8.37 2.47
CA THR A 38 -13.82 7.01 2.17
C THR A 38 -12.77 6.11 1.51
N GLY A 39 -11.52 6.54 1.47
CA GLY A 39 -10.39 5.90 0.79
C GLY A 39 -9.23 5.59 1.73
N SER A 40 -9.55 5.07 2.93
CA SER A 40 -8.55 4.48 3.82
C SER A 40 -7.92 3.24 3.17
N ALA A 41 -6.80 2.77 3.69
CA ALA A 41 -6.14 1.57 3.18
C ALA A 41 -6.92 0.29 3.53
N GLN A 42 -7.88 0.36 4.47
CA GLN A 42 -8.74 -0.78 4.80
C GLN A 42 -9.57 -1.23 3.60
N VAL A 43 -10.00 -0.29 2.74
CA VAL A 43 -10.80 -0.62 1.55
C VAL A 43 -9.99 -1.41 0.52
N ALA A 44 -8.65 -1.38 0.60
CA ALA A 44 -7.78 -2.20 -0.25
C ALA A 44 -7.79 -3.70 0.10
N PHE A 45 -8.62 -4.10 1.06
CA PHE A 45 -8.79 -5.48 1.48
C PHE A 45 -10.27 -5.81 1.76
N ASP A 46 -11.20 -5.07 1.19
CA ASP A 46 -12.64 -5.30 1.38
C ASP A 46 -13.23 -6.31 0.36
N GLY A 47 -12.47 -6.60 -0.70
CA GLY A 47 -12.83 -7.50 -1.79
C GLY A 47 -13.66 -6.83 -2.88
N ASN A 48 -13.76 -5.50 -2.88
CA ASN A 48 -14.49 -4.70 -3.83
C ASN A 48 -13.55 -3.87 -4.71
N LEU A 49 -13.37 -4.31 -5.96
CA LEU A 49 -12.54 -3.62 -6.96
C LEU A 49 -13.04 -2.20 -7.32
N THR A 50 -14.27 -1.83 -6.94
CA THR A 50 -14.80 -0.48 -7.17
C THR A 50 -14.48 0.50 -6.04
N SER A 51 -13.99 0.01 -4.90
CA SER A 51 -13.45 0.86 -3.84
C SER A 51 -12.04 1.33 -4.21
N ARG A 52 -11.50 2.32 -3.49
CA ARG A 52 -10.12 2.75 -3.68
C ARG A 52 -9.53 3.40 -2.44
N ALA A 53 -8.30 3.02 -2.12
CA ALA A 53 -7.47 3.82 -1.24
C ALA A 53 -7.01 5.09 -1.98
N CYS A 54 -6.85 6.21 -1.27
CA CYS A 54 -6.26 7.43 -1.82
C CYS A 54 -5.58 8.20 -0.68
N ASN A 55 -4.24 8.22 -0.68
CA ASN A 55 -3.44 8.91 0.33
C ASN A 55 -2.69 10.08 -0.32
N TYR A 56 -2.85 11.29 0.22
CA TYR A 56 -2.29 12.50 -0.37
C TYR A 56 -0.79 12.66 -0.09
N GLY A 57 -0.28 12.01 0.96
CA GLY A 57 1.11 12.18 1.41
C GLY A 57 1.40 13.64 1.74
N ALA A 58 2.42 14.21 1.11
CA ALA A 58 2.78 15.61 1.32
C ALA A 58 1.75 16.63 0.73
N CYS A 59 0.82 16.18 -0.11
CA CYS A 59 -0.13 17.04 -0.83
C CYS A 59 -1.50 17.12 -0.17
N ASN A 60 -2.47 17.76 -0.84
CA ASN A 60 -3.85 17.89 -0.38
C ASN A 60 -4.83 17.64 -1.54
N TYR A 61 -6.13 17.69 -1.26
CA TYR A 61 -7.17 17.38 -2.24
C TYR A 61 -7.25 18.34 -3.45
N SER A 62 -6.67 19.55 -3.35
CA SER A 62 -6.73 20.60 -4.38
C SER A 62 -5.41 20.81 -5.12
N PHE A 63 -4.33 20.13 -4.73
CA PHE A 63 -3.02 20.30 -5.32
C PHE A 63 -2.45 18.96 -5.81
N GLY A 64 -2.27 18.85 -7.12
CA GLY A 64 -1.72 17.66 -7.77
C GLY A 64 -0.29 17.86 -8.27
N ALA A 65 0.57 16.89 -7.95
CA ALA A 65 1.96 16.82 -8.38
C ALA A 65 2.37 15.35 -8.56
N LEU A 66 3.52 15.10 -9.20
CA LEU A 66 4.09 13.75 -9.31
C LEU A 66 4.41 13.14 -7.94
N ALA A 67 4.92 13.96 -7.01
CA ALA A 67 5.31 13.50 -5.67
C ALA A 67 4.12 13.23 -4.71
N CYS A 68 2.89 13.60 -5.10
CA CYS A 68 1.74 13.42 -4.21
C CYS A 68 1.39 11.95 -4.02
N GLY A 69 1.13 11.55 -2.78
CA GLY A 69 0.90 10.15 -2.42
C GLY A 69 2.14 9.25 -2.45
N GLU A 70 3.31 9.75 -2.88
CA GLU A 70 4.57 9.08 -2.57
C GLU A 70 4.86 9.16 -1.06
N LYS A 71 5.69 8.25 -0.56
CA LYS A 71 6.03 8.15 0.87
C LYS A 71 4.81 7.89 1.75
N THR A 72 3.80 7.25 1.17
CA THR A 72 2.57 6.82 1.84
C THR A 72 2.38 5.34 1.70
N GLY A 73 1.45 4.79 2.48
CA GLY A 73 0.97 3.43 2.27
C GLY A 73 0.23 2.96 3.49
N PHE A 74 0.50 1.73 3.88
CA PHE A 74 -0.12 1.12 5.04
C PHE A 74 0.79 0.10 5.71
N TYR A 75 0.44 -0.27 6.92
CA TYR A 75 0.87 -1.53 7.49
C TYR A 75 -0.31 -2.28 8.11
N LEU A 76 -0.15 -3.59 8.27
CA LEU A 76 -1.07 -4.47 8.96
C LEU A 76 -0.31 -5.55 9.72
N THR A 77 -0.94 -6.10 10.75
CA THR A 77 -0.45 -7.27 11.50
C THR A 77 -1.41 -8.42 11.24
N MET A 78 -0.89 -9.57 10.81
CA MET A 78 -1.71 -10.74 10.50
C MET A 78 -2.23 -11.41 11.77
N ASN A 79 -3.53 -11.67 11.85
CA ASN A 79 -4.15 -12.30 13.02
C ASN A 79 -3.75 -13.79 13.18
N GLY A 80 -3.31 -14.44 12.09
CA GLY A 80 -2.90 -15.85 12.05
C GLY A 80 -1.43 -16.12 12.37
N GLY A 81 -0.74 -15.15 12.98
CA GLY A 81 0.69 -15.20 13.28
C GLY A 81 1.59 -14.98 12.05
N PRO A 82 2.93 -15.08 12.22
CA PRO A 82 3.88 -14.85 11.14
C PRO A 82 3.64 -15.76 9.93
N LYS A 83 3.67 -15.18 8.74
CA LYS A 83 3.63 -15.89 7.44
C LYS A 83 4.76 -15.43 6.56
N VAL A 84 5.09 -16.21 5.55
CA VAL A 84 6.07 -15.80 4.53
C VAL A 84 5.34 -15.24 3.32
N LEU A 85 5.53 -13.96 3.02
CA LEU A 85 5.05 -13.34 1.79
C LEU A 85 5.89 -13.82 0.60
N VAL A 86 5.23 -14.45 -0.38
CA VAL A 86 5.90 -14.99 -1.57
C VAL A 86 5.62 -14.16 -2.81
N ALA A 87 4.46 -13.51 -2.87
CA ALA A 87 4.06 -12.68 -4.00
C ALA A 87 2.92 -11.74 -3.62
N PHE A 88 2.60 -10.79 -4.50
CA PHE A 88 1.42 -9.96 -4.36
C PHE A 88 0.80 -9.56 -5.70
N TYR A 89 -0.47 -9.18 -5.66
CA TYR A 89 -1.14 -8.41 -6.70
C TYR A 89 -1.66 -7.10 -6.12
N MET A 90 -1.73 -6.07 -6.97
CA MET A 90 -2.50 -4.86 -6.71
C MET A 90 -3.52 -4.67 -7.81
N SER A 91 -4.70 -4.11 -7.50
CA SER A 91 -5.64 -3.64 -8.51
C SER A 91 -5.57 -2.14 -8.65
N SER A 92 -5.78 -1.63 -9.86
CA SER A 92 -5.95 -0.20 -10.08
C SER A 92 -7.19 0.30 -9.34
N GLY A 93 -7.16 1.55 -8.90
CA GLY A 93 -8.32 2.18 -8.28
C GLY A 93 -9.45 2.37 -9.29
N PHE A 94 -10.69 2.40 -8.83
CA PHE A 94 -11.83 2.77 -9.66
C PHE A 94 -11.83 4.29 -9.90
N GLU A 95 -11.31 4.69 -11.05
CA GLU A 95 -11.30 6.06 -11.57
C GLU A 95 -11.62 6.01 -13.08
N PRO A 96 -12.81 6.43 -13.53
CA PRO A 96 -13.28 6.13 -14.90
C PRO A 96 -12.36 6.60 -16.02
N THR A 97 -11.55 7.64 -15.80
CA THR A 97 -10.87 8.36 -16.89
C THR A 97 -9.36 8.42 -16.79
N SER A 98 -8.72 8.09 -15.66
CA SER A 98 -7.29 8.39 -15.50
C SER A 98 -6.49 7.40 -14.67
N ARG A 99 -5.27 7.08 -15.13
CA ARG A 99 -4.30 6.16 -14.50
C ARG A 99 -3.22 6.90 -13.72
N VAL A 100 -3.27 8.23 -13.67
CA VAL A 100 -2.20 9.07 -13.13
C VAL A 100 -1.94 8.84 -11.64
N ARG A 101 -2.92 8.32 -10.90
CA ARG A 101 -2.82 8.00 -9.46
C ARG A 101 -2.27 6.60 -9.20
N ASP A 102 -2.16 5.74 -10.22
CA ASP A 102 -1.72 4.35 -10.06
C ASP A 102 -0.28 4.30 -9.54
N PRO A 103 0.01 3.59 -8.43
CA PRO A 103 1.37 3.34 -7.97
C PRO A 103 2.20 2.66 -9.08
N MET A 104 3.40 3.14 -9.35
CA MET A 104 4.27 2.49 -10.34
C MET A 104 5.33 1.63 -9.68
N THR A 105 5.87 2.12 -8.56
CA THR A 105 6.81 1.38 -7.73
C THR A 105 6.40 1.44 -6.28
N ILE A 106 6.73 0.38 -5.54
CA ILE A 106 6.48 0.26 -4.12
C ILE A 106 7.68 -0.38 -3.42
N THR A 107 7.71 -0.27 -2.10
CA THR A 107 8.46 -1.18 -1.23
C THR A 107 7.53 -2.01 -0.37
N ILE A 108 7.96 -3.22 -0.02
CA ILE A 108 7.34 -4.03 1.03
C ILE A 108 8.39 -4.37 2.06
N GLU A 109 8.03 -4.23 3.33
CA GLU A 109 8.85 -4.54 4.48
C GLU A 109 8.11 -5.48 5.44
N GLY A 110 8.86 -6.29 6.17
CA GLY A 110 8.35 -7.19 7.21
C GLY A 110 8.81 -6.78 8.61
N SER A 111 7.98 -7.08 9.62
CA SER A 111 8.32 -6.93 11.03
C SER A 111 7.75 -8.06 11.89
N ASN A 112 8.47 -8.44 12.94
CA ASN A 112 7.98 -9.30 14.03
C ASN A 112 7.80 -8.54 15.34
N LEU A 113 7.90 -7.20 15.30
CA LEU A 113 7.58 -6.35 16.45
C LEU A 113 6.08 -6.06 16.51
N ASN A 114 5.64 -5.40 17.59
CA ASN A 114 4.22 -5.25 17.92
C ASN A 114 3.82 -3.82 18.31
N GLY A 115 2.52 -3.56 18.24
CA GLY A 115 1.89 -2.35 18.76
C GLY A 115 2.50 -1.06 18.22
N SER A 116 2.77 -0.11 19.12
CA SER A 116 3.27 1.23 18.77
C SER A 116 4.66 1.25 18.14
N THR A 117 5.45 0.18 18.30
CA THR A 117 6.80 0.11 17.71
C THR A 117 6.77 0.04 16.19
N LEU A 118 5.65 -0.40 15.59
CA LEU A 118 5.48 -0.50 14.14
C LEU A 118 5.49 0.87 13.42
N ILE A 119 5.44 1.98 14.16
CA ILE A 119 5.65 3.30 13.59
C ILE A 119 7.14 3.61 13.32
N LEU A 120 8.06 2.93 14.02
CA LEU A 120 9.50 3.18 13.95
C LEU A 120 10.13 2.50 12.74
N GLY A 121 11.03 3.18 12.04
CA GLY A 121 11.70 2.64 10.86
C GLY A 121 12.58 1.43 11.15
N SER A 122 13.23 1.43 12.32
CA SER A 122 14.06 0.33 12.81
C SER A 122 13.29 -0.98 13.03
N SER A 123 11.96 -0.94 13.03
CA SER A 123 11.10 -2.12 13.16
C SER A 123 10.97 -2.92 11.87
N TRP A 124 11.40 -2.37 10.74
CA TRP A 124 11.06 -2.88 9.41
C TRP A 124 12.29 -3.40 8.68
N THR A 125 12.14 -4.56 8.06
CA THR A 125 13.15 -5.16 7.17
C THR A 125 12.64 -5.14 5.75
N LEU A 126 13.37 -4.49 4.84
CA LEU A 126 13.03 -4.44 3.40
C LEU A 126 13.11 -5.83 2.76
N ILE A 127 12.02 -6.23 2.12
CA ILE A 127 11.92 -7.51 1.40
C ILE A 127 11.54 -7.36 -0.07
N TYR A 128 11.04 -6.19 -0.48
CA TYR A 128 10.71 -5.90 -1.87
C TYR A 128 10.93 -4.43 -2.18
N ASN A 129 11.52 -4.15 -3.33
CA ASN A 129 11.61 -2.81 -3.91
C ASN A 129 11.50 -2.95 -5.43
N GLY A 130 10.38 -2.53 -6.01
CA GLY A 130 10.10 -2.82 -7.40
C GLY A 130 8.74 -2.33 -7.87
N SER A 131 8.25 -2.93 -8.95
CA SER A 131 7.00 -2.55 -9.58
C SER A 131 5.77 -2.83 -8.69
N ALA A 132 4.75 -2.00 -8.80
CA ALA A 132 3.42 -2.30 -8.25
C ALA A 132 2.60 -3.28 -9.12
N GLY A 133 3.10 -3.63 -10.32
CA GLY A 133 2.40 -4.47 -11.29
C GLY A 133 1.56 -3.72 -12.34
N PHE A 134 1.73 -2.40 -12.47
CA PHE A 134 1.00 -1.55 -13.44
C PHE A 134 1.84 -1.04 -14.62
N ILE A 135 3.00 -1.66 -14.90
CA ILE A 135 3.77 -1.36 -16.12
C ILE A 135 2.88 -1.54 -17.35
N VAL A 136 2.20 -2.69 -17.45
CA VAL A 136 1.10 -2.90 -18.38
C VAL A 136 -0.17 -2.37 -17.73
N ASN A 137 -0.89 -1.48 -18.42
CA ASN A 137 -2.15 -0.92 -17.92
C ASN A 137 -3.21 -2.03 -17.81
N PRO A 138 -3.68 -2.39 -16.59
CA PRO A 138 -4.71 -3.41 -16.44
C PRO A 138 -6.11 -2.91 -16.79
N GLY A 139 -6.29 -1.60 -17.01
CA GLY A 139 -7.60 -0.94 -17.00
C GLY A 139 -7.94 -0.41 -15.60
N ARG A 140 -9.23 -0.20 -15.32
CA ARG A 140 -9.72 0.29 -14.02
C ARG A 140 -10.44 -0.80 -13.27
N ALA A 141 -10.36 -0.76 -11.94
CA ALA A 141 -10.92 -1.82 -11.09
C ALA A 141 -10.42 -3.21 -11.54
N ALA A 142 -9.15 -3.29 -11.94
CA ALA A 142 -8.57 -4.46 -12.59
C ALA A 142 -7.21 -4.80 -11.99
N TRP A 143 -6.92 -6.10 -11.89
CA TRP A 143 -5.66 -6.60 -11.33
C TRP A 143 -4.49 -6.33 -12.27
N GLY A 144 -3.40 -5.82 -11.70
CA GLY A 144 -2.11 -5.75 -12.36
C GLY A 144 -1.42 -7.11 -12.44
N THR A 145 -0.18 -7.11 -12.91
CA THR A 145 0.63 -8.33 -13.03
C THR A 145 1.14 -8.81 -11.66
N LEU A 146 1.22 -10.14 -11.46
CA LEU A 146 1.81 -10.76 -10.27
C LEU A 146 3.24 -10.26 -10.04
N GLN A 147 3.54 -9.84 -8.81
CA GLN A 147 4.89 -9.47 -8.38
C GLN A 147 5.42 -10.49 -7.38
N LEU A 148 6.62 -11.02 -7.64
CA LEU A 148 7.27 -12.00 -6.78
C LEU A 148 8.15 -11.32 -5.73
N ILE A 149 8.13 -11.83 -4.50
CA ILE A 149 9.10 -11.44 -3.47
C ILE A 149 10.40 -12.21 -3.72
N PRO A 150 11.55 -11.52 -3.91
CA PRO A 150 12.84 -12.19 -4.04
C PRO A 150 13.19 -12.95 -2.77
N ASN A 151 13.60 -14.22 -2.90
CA ASN A 151 14.08 -15.06 -1.80
C ASN A 151 13.16 -15.07 -0.56
N PRO A 152 11.89 -15.49 -0.69
CA PRO A 152 10.91 -15.35 0.39
C PRO A 152 11.15 -16.41 1.47
N LEU A 153 12.07 -16.17 2.41
CA LEU A 153 12.48 -17.15 3.41
C LEU A 153 12.01 -16.84 4.83
N ILE A 154 11.80 -15.55 5.15
CA ILE A 154 11.52 -15.11 6.52
C ILE A 154 10.02 -14.88 6.69
N ALA A 155 9.47 -15.43 7.77
CA ALA A 155 8.09 -15.16 8.18
C ALA A 155 8.03 -13.90 9.03
N PHE A 156 7.08 -13.02 8.73
CA PHE A 156 6.84 -11.78 9.48
C PHE A 156 5.39 -11.74 9.97
N ALA A 157 5.18 -11.22 11.19
CA ALA A 157 3.86 -10.98 11.75
C ALA A 157 3.15 -9.79 11.10
N SER A 158 3.92 -8.76 10.73
CA SER A 158 3.41 -7.52 10.14
C SER A 158 4.08 -7.21 8.82
N TYR A 159 3.32 -6.60 7.92
CA TYR A 159 3.80 -6.12 6.63
C TYR A 159 3.48 -4.65 6.45
N ARG A 160 4.44 -3.91 5.88
CA ARG A 160 4.31 -2.50 5.50
C ARG A 160 4.54 -2.37 4.01
N LEU A 161 3.60 -1.74 3.32
CA LEU A 161 3.70 -1.40 1.89
C LEU A 161 3.78 0.11 1.76
N LEU A 162 4.76 0.61 1.00
CA LEU A 162 4.94 2.04 0.73
C LEU A 162 4.96 2.31 -0.76
N VAL A 163 4.22 3.32 -1.20
CA VAL A 163 4.29 3.86 -2.56
C VAL A 163 5.54 4.72 -2.70
N THR A 164 6.39 4.38 -3.68
CA THR A 164 7.64 5.11 -3.96
C THR A 164 7.57 5.96 -5.23
N SER A 165 6.69 5.62 -6.17
CA SER A 165 6.36 6.48 -7.31
C SER A 165 4.97 6.15 -7.85
N LYS A 166 4.41 7.06 -8.65
CA LYS A 166 3.13 6.89 -9.35
C LYS A 166 3.19 7.35 -10.80
N GLN A 167 2.17 7.01 -11.57
CA GLN A 167 2.16 7.15 -13.02
C GLN A 167 2.16 8.60 -13.52
N GLY A 168 1.54 9.53 -12.79
CA GLY A 168 1.36 10.90 -13.26
C GLY A 168 1.01 11.90 -12.18
N SER A 169 0.87 13.16 -12.60
CA SER A 169 0.61 14.28 -11.71
C SER A 169 -0.87 14.31 -11.29
N ASP A 170 -1.12 14.24 -9.99
CA ASP A 170 -2.44 14.29 -9.36
C ASP A 170 -2.29 14.38 -7.83
N THR A 171 -3.37 14.40 -7.07
CA THR A 171 -3.41 14.73 -5.64
C THR A 171 -3.01 13.57 -4.70
N CYS A 172 -3.16 12.32 -5.13
CA CYS A 172 -2.84 11.15 -4.31
C CYS A 172 -2.26 10.00 -5.15
N SER A 173 -1.82 8.96 -4.44
CA SER A 173 -1.67 7.62 -5.00
C SER A 173 -2.90 6.79 -4.66
N SER A 174 -3.44 6.06 -5.64
CA SER A 174 -4.69 5.32 -5.52
C SER A 174 -4.62 3.92 -6.11
N TYR A 175 -5.19 2.96 -5.39
CA TYR A 175 -5.26 1.54 -5.75
C TYR A 175 -6.55 0.97 -5.16
N GLY A 176 -7.11 -0.05 -5.83
CA GLY A 176 -8.39 -0.65 -5.47
C GLY A 176 -8.23 -1.70 -4.38
N GLU A 177 -7.42 -2.72 -4.66
CA GLU A 177 -7.24 -3.90 -3.81
C GLU A 177 -5.76 -4.32 -3.74
N VAL A 178 -5.38 -4.98 -2.66
CA VAL A 178 -4.08 -5.64 -2.47
C VAL A 178 -4.31 -7.08 -2.06
N LEU A 179 -3.67 -8.00 -2.79
CA LEU A 179 -3.72 -9.43 -2.52
C LEU A 179 -2.31 -9.92 -2.17
N PHE A 180 -2.10 -10.31 -0.92
CA PHE A 180 -0.86 -10.96 -0.50
C PHE A 180 -0.96 -12.48 -0.67
N VAL A 181 0.05 -13.07 -1.30
CA VAL A 181 0.19 -14.52 -1.44
C VAL A 181 1.21 -14.97 -0.40
N VAL A 182 0.78 -15.83 0.52
CA VAL A 182 1.58 -16.24 1.69
C VAL A 182 1.68 -17.76 1.84
N ARG A 183 2.72 -18.22 2.54
CA ARG A 183 2.90 -19.60 3.00
C ARG A 183 3.11 -19.66 4.51
#